data_AF-A0A846E3M8-F1
#
_entry.id   AF-A0A846E3M8-F1
#
_cell.length_a   1.000
_cell.length_b   1.000
_cell.length_c   1.000
_cell.angle_alpha   90.00
_cell.angle_beta   90.00
_cell.angle_gamma   90.00
#
_symmetry.space_group_name_H-M   'P 1'
#
loop_
_entity.id
_entity.type
_entity.pdbx_description
1 polymer ?
#
loop_
_entity_poly.entity_id
_entity_poly.type
_entity_poly.pdbx_seq_one_letter_code
_entity_poly.pdbx_strand_id
1 'polypeptide(L)'
;MSSALETIRTQFQQALTDAFGSDLAGCDPMVVAASNPKFGDYQSNVAMPLSKRLKQQPRAIAQQILDHLKISELCEPPEIAGPGFINLSLKQSYLESQLNAIKNDPRLGVETEKHPQRIVIDFSSPNIAKEMHVGHLRSTIIGDCIARILEFRGHDVLRLNHVGDWGTQFGMLIAYLREAYPEALTTQDALDLGDLVTLYRKAKKASSSSKRFLALRYSV
;
A
#
# COMPACT_ATOMS: atom_id res chain seq x y z
N MET A 1 10.99 -9.31 -13.26
CA MET A 1 10.70 -8.57 -14.50
C MET A 1 10.30 -7.15 -14.15
N SER A 2 11.10 -6.15 -14.55
CA SER A 2 10.76 -4.75 -14.33
C SER A 2 9.49 -4.42 -15.12
N SER A 3 8.63 -3.57 -14.56
CA SER A 3 7.35 -3.24 -15.20
C SER A 3 7.60 -2.68 -16.61
N ALA A 4 6.81 -3.11 -17.60
CA ALA A 4 6.89 -2.56 -18.95
C ALA A 4 6.73 -1.03 -18.93
N LEU A 5 5.78 -0.54 -18.12
CA LEU A 5 5.56 0.90 -17.92
C LEU A 5 6.78 1.61 -17.32
N GLU A 6 7.45 1.01 -16.33
CA GLU A 6 8.66 1.59 -15.74
C GLU A 6 9.79 1.67 -16.75
N THR A 7 10.00 0.60 -17.52
CA THR A 7 11.02 0.57 -18.57
C THR A 7 10.75 1.63 -19.63
N ILE A 8 9.49 1.76 -20.09
CA ILE A 8 9.08 2.81 -21.02
C ILE A 8 9.33 4.19 -20.42
N ARG A 9 8.94 4.44 -19.16
CA ARG A 9 9.17 5.73 -18.48
C ARG A 9 10.66 6.08 -18.42
N THR A 10 11.52 5.12 -18.07
CA THR A 10 12.97 5.32 -18.06
C THR A 10 13.50 5.69 -19.44
N GLN A 11 13.06 5.01 -20.51
CA GLN A 11 13.47 5.33 -21.87
C GLN A 11 12.99 6.73 -22.30
N PHE A 12 11.76 7.12 -21.93
CA PHE A 12 11.27 8.48 -22.20
C PHE A 12 12.05 9.55 -21.43
N GLN A 13 12.41 9.31 -20.17
CA GLN A 13 13.22 10.25 -19.38
C GLN A 13 14.60 10.45 -20.01
N GLN A 14 15.22 9.37 -20.50
CA GLN A 14 16.48 9.45 -21.24
C GLN A 14 16.29 10.23 -22.55
N ALA A 15 15.26 9.91 -23.34
CA ALA A 15 14.98 10.59 -24.61
C ALA A 15 14.72 12.10 -24.43
N LEU A 16 13.99 12.49 -23.37
CA LEU A 16 13.77 13.90 -23.01
C LEU A 16 15.08 14.62 -22.69
N THR A 17 15.96 13.96 -21.94
CA THR A 17 17.28 14.52 -21.58
C THR A 17 18.17 14.65 -22.80
N ASP A 18 18.18 13.65 -23.68
CA ASP A 18 18.99 13.64 -24.90
C ASP A 18 18.51 14.69 -25.91
N ALA A 19 17.18 14.88 -26.05
CA ALA A 19 16.59 15.81 -27.00
C ALA A 19 16.68 17.29 -26.57
N PHE A 20 16.53 17.57 -25.26
CA PHE A 20 16.37 18.94 -24.76
C PHE A 20 17.37 19.35 -23.68
N GLY A 21 18.31 18.48 -23.32
CA GLY A 21 19.36 18.74 -22.35
C GLY A 21 18.96 18.46 -20.89
N SER A 22 19.92 18.68 -19.99
CA SER A 22 19.80 18.37 -18.55
C SER A 22 18.71 19.15 -17.82
N ASP A 23 18.22 20.25 -18.41
CA ASP A 23 17.13 21.04 -17.83
C ASP A 23 15.80 20.27 -17.75
N LEU A 24 15.64 19.22 -18.56
CA LEU A 24 14.51 18.27 -18.49
C LEU A 24 14.85 16.97 -17.75
N ALA A 25 16.03 16.85 -17.15
CA ALA A 25 16.37 15.69 -16.34
C ALA A 25 15.38 15.56 -15.16
N GLY A 26 14.79 14.38 -15.01
CA GLY A 26 13.78 14.11 -13.98
C GLY A 26 12.39 14.67 -14.27
N CYS A 27 12.15 15.24 -15.46
CA CYS A 27 10.78 15.57 -15.89
C CYS A 27 9.92 14.29 -15.95
N ASP A 28 8.68 14.37 -15.48
CA ASP A 28 7.74 13.26 -15.62
C ASP A 28 7.44 13.05 -17.12
N PRO A 29 7.74 11.87 -17.69
CA PRO A 29 7.44 11.58 -19.08
C PRO A 29 5.93 11.39 -19.35
N MET A 30 5.11 11.45 -18.29
CA MET A 30 3.65 11.37 -18.32
C MET A 30 3.13 10.19 -19.14
N VAL A 31 3.80 9.04 -19.02
CA VAL A 31 3.40 7.81 -19.68
C VAL A 31 2.35 7.12 -18.81
N VAL A 32 1.21 6.83 -19.42
CA VAL A 32 0.05 6.16 -18.81
C VAL A 32 -0.46 5.05 -19.71
N ALA A 33 -1.22 4.10 -19.15
CA ALA A 33 -1.95 3.13 -19.94
C ALA A 33 -2.97 3.88 -20.83
N ALA A 34 -3.07 3.47 -22.10
CA ALA A 34 -4.01 4.07 -23.03
C ALA A 34 -5.45 3.76 -22.59
N SER A 35 -6.32 4.77 -22.60
CA SER A 35 -7.73 4.61 -22.25
C SER A 35 -8.56 3.93 -23.34
N ASN A 36 -8.05 3.89 -24.57
CA ASN A 36 -8.70 3.27 -25.72
C ASN A 36 -7.68 2.44 -26.51
N PRO A 37 -7.96 1.15 -26.80
CA PRO A 37 -7.06 0.27 -27.55
C PRO A 37 -6.65 0.81 -28.94
N LYS A 38 -7.45 1.70 -29.55
CA LYS A 38 -7.09 2.36 -30.82
C LYS A 38 -5.84 3.26 -30.72
N PHE A 39 -5.43 3.63 -29.51
CA PHE A 39 -4.24 4.44 -29.26
C PHE A 39 -3.04 3.62 -28.79
N GLY A 40 -3.11 2.29 -28.92
CA GLY A 40 -2.09 1.36 -28.42
C GLY A 40 -2.32 0.96 -26.96
N ASP A 41 -1.26 0.48 -26.31
CA ASP A 41 -1.25 0.02 -24.93
C ASP A 41 -0.89 1.14 -23.95
N TYR A 42 0.01 2.04 -24.36
CA TYR A 42 0.45 3.18 -23.57
C TYR A 42 0.42 4.47 -24.39
N GLN A 43 0.29 5.60 -23.69
CA GLN A 43 0.35 6.92 -24.30
C GLN A 43 1.17 7.87 -23.42
N SER A 44 1.99 8.71 -24.07
CA SER A 44 2.61 9.88 -23.44
C SER A 44 2.00 11.16 -23.96
N ASN A 45 1.72 12.09 -23.05
CA ASN A 45 1.16 13.41 -23.32
C ASN A 45 2.14 14.55 -22.97
N VAL A 46 3.42 14.23 -22.70
CA VAL A 46 4.45 15.16 -22.20
C VAL A 46 4.76 16.32 -23.15
N ALA A 47 4.56 16.13 -24.46
CA ALA A 47 4.88 17.16 -25.45
C ALA A 47 4.01 18.43 -25.31
N MET A 48 2.76 18.29 -24.85
CA MET A 48 1.82 19.42 -24.70
C MET A 48 2.24 20.42 -23.61
N PRO A 49 2.50 20.01 -22.35
CA PRO A 49 2.97 20.95 -21.34
C PRO A 49 4.36 21.53 -21.69
N LEU A 50 5.21 20.78 -22.39
CA LEU A 50 6.53 21.25 -22.83
C LEU A 50 6.46 22.33 -23.91
N SER A 51 5.38 22.40 -24.70
CA SER A 51 5.22 23.41 -25.76
C SER A 51 5.39 24.84 -25.26
N LYS A 52 4.82 25.17 -24.08
CA LYS A 52 4.97 26.51 -23.48
C LYS A 52 6.40 26.79 -23.03
N ARG A 53 7.08 25.78 -22.48
CA ARG A 53 8.44 25.89 -21.94
C ARG A 53 9.48 26.01 -23.05
N LEU A 54 9.35 25.19 -24.09
CA LEU A 54 10.29 25.13 -25.22
C LEU A 54 9.93 26.10 -26.35
N LYS A 55 8.75 26.73 -26.30
CA LYS A 55 8.22 27.64 -27.34
C LYS A 55 8.17 26.98 -28.73
N GLN A 56 7.91 25.68 -28.76
CA GLN A 56 7.81 24.86 -29.98
C GLN A 56 6.41 24.24 -30.09
N GLN A 57 6.01 23.87 -31.30
CA GLN A 57 4.74 23.14 -31.51
C GLN A 57 4.82 21.75 -30.86
N PRO A 58 3.77 21.28 -30.14
CA PRO A 58 3.85 20.02 -29.41
C PRO A 58 4.15 18.82 -30.32
N ARG A 59 3.66 18.82 -31.56
CA ARG A 59 3.97 17.76 -32.54
C ARG A 59 5.47 17.70 -32.89
N ALA A 60 6.14 18.84 -32.99
CA ALA A 60 7.59 18.90 -33.25
C ALA A 60 8.41 18.45 -32.02
N ILE A 61 7.92 18.74 -30.81
CA ILE A 61 8.51 18.23 -29.56
C ILE A 61 8.36 16.71 -29.51
N ALA A 62 7.17 16.19 -29.82
CA ALA A 62 6.92 14.75 -29.86
C ALA A 62 7.84 14.03 -30.84
N GLN A 63 8.09 14.61 -32.03
CA GLN A 63 9.02 14.03 -33.01
C GLN A 63 10.45 13.98 -32.47
N GLN A 64 10.95 15.08 -31.90
CA GLN A 64 12.28 15.10 -31.28
C GLN A 64 12.41 14.05 -30.16
N ILE A 65 11.37 13.84 -29.35
CA ILE A 65 11.37 12.76 -28.35
C ILE A 65 11.52 11.40 -29.04
N LEU A 66 10.75 11.12 -30.09
CA LEU A 66 10.81 9.85 -30.82
C LEU A 66 12.17 9.60 -31.47
N ASP A 67 12.82 10.63 -32.00
CA ASP A 67 14.13 10.52 -32.65
C ASP A 67 15.23 10.03 -31.67
N HIS A 68 15.05 10.27 -30.38
CA HIS A 68 15.94 9.82 -29.31
C HIS A 68 15.39 8.62 -28.50
N LEU A 69 14.17 8.17 -28.76
CA LEU A 69 13.50 7.14 -27.98
C LEU A 69 13.94 5.72 -28.39
N LYS A 70 14.62 5.02 -27.48
CA LYS A 70 15.09 3.64 -27.68
C LYS A 70 14.08 2.64 -27.14
N ILE A 71 13.05 2.33 -27.94
CA ILE A 71 11.90 1.50 -27.57
C ILE A 71 11.68 0.29 -28.50
N SER A 72 12.48 0.15 -29.55
CA SER A 72 12.28 -0.85 -30.61
C SER A 72 12.24 -2.30 -30.14
N GLU A 73 12.86 -2.64 -29.01
CA GLU A 73 12.81 -4.00 -28.46
C GLU A 73 11.47 -4.32 -27.78
N LEU A 74 10.74 -3.30 -27.33
CA LEU A 74 9.50 -3.45 -26.54
C LEU A 74 8.24 -3.14 -27.34
N CYS A 75 8.28 -2.09 -28.15
CA CYS A 75 7.11 -1.60 -28.88
C CYS A 75 7.27 -1.67 -30.40
N GLU A 76 6.14 -1.79 -31.07
CA GLU A 76 6.00 -1.39 -32.47
C GLU A 76 6.38 0.09 -32.64
N PRO A 77 6.69 0.55 -33.87
CA PRO A 77 7.03 1.95 -34.13
C PRO A 77 6.00 2.91 -33.52
N PRO A 78 6.41 3.82 -32.61
CA PRO A 78 5.48 4.74 -31.97
C PRO A 78 4.81 5.69 -32.97
N GLU A 79 3.57 6.08 -32.70
CA GLU A 79 2.79 6.97 -33.56
C GLU A 79 2.49 8.32 -32.89
N ILE A 80 2.64 9.42 -33.63
CA ILE A 80 2.25 10.76 -33.14
C ILE A 80 0.83 11.10 -33.57
N ALA A 81 -0.11 11.06 -32.62
CA ALA A 81 -1.51 11.38 -32.84
C ALA A 81 -1.86 12.83 -32.44
N GLY A 82 -2.77 13.42 -33.20
CA GLY A 82 -3.34 14.75 -32.92
C GLY A 82 -2.26 15.83 -32.69
N PRO A 83 -2.39 16.67 -31.64
CA PRO A 83 -1.50 17.79 -31.40
C PRO A 83 -0.08 17.40 -30.95
N GLY A 84 0.15 16.16 -30.51
CA GLY A 84 1.45 15.70 -30.00
C GLY A 84 1.35 14.55 -28.98
N PHE A 85 0.32 13.71 -29.06
CA PHE A 85 0.26 12.48 -28.27
C PHE A 85 1.20 11.45 -28.88
N ILE A 86 1.98 10.76 -28.04
CA ILE A 86 2.84 9.65 -28.48
C ILE A 86 2.17 8.35 -28.06
N ASN A 87 1.67 7.59 -29.03
CA ASN A 87 1.00 6.31 -28.84
C ASN A 87 2.02 5.17 -28.97
N LEU A 88 1.91 4.17 -28.10
CA LEU A 88 2.83 3.06 -27.98
C LEU A 88 2.05 1.75 -27.95
N SER A 89 2.38 0.83 -28.86
CA SER A 89 1.84 -0.53 -28.88
C SER A 89 2.97 -1.51 -28.62
N LEU A 90 2.80 -2.40 -27.66
CA LEU A 90 3.78 -3.44 -27.33
C LEU A 90 3.87 -4.45 -28.48
N LYS A 91 5.08 -4.95 -28.73
CA LYS A 91 5.29 -6.03 -29.69
C LYS A 91 4.65 -7.31 -29.19
N GLN A 92 4.02 -8.06 -30.09
CA GLN A 92 3.52 -9.39 -29.75
C GLN A 92 4.64 -10.32 -29.27
N SER A 93 5.80 -10.30 -29.95
CA SER A 93 6.97 -11.10 -29.55
C SER A 93 7.49 -10.75 -28.16
N TYR A 94 7.44 -9.47 -27.78
CA TYR A 94 7.77 -9.02 -26.44
C TYR A 94 6.80 -9.65 -25.42
N LEU A 95 5.49 -9.51 -25.63
CA LEU A 95 4.46 -10.09 -24.75
C LEU A 95 4.61 -11.60 -24.60
N GLU A 96 4.83 -12.32 -25.70
CA GLU A 96 5.07 -13.77 -25.69
C GLU A 96 6.31 -14.14 -24.87
N SER A 97 7.41 -13.39 -25.02
CA SER A 97 8.62 -13.60 -24.22
C SER A 97 8.36 -13.41 -22.72
N GLN A 98 7.59 -12.39 -22.34
CA GLN A 98 7.27 -12.10 -20.94
C GLN A 98 6.37 -13.19 -20.35
N LEU A 99 5.35 -13.63 -21.08
CA LEU A 99 4.46 -14.72 -20.65
C LEU A 99 5.22 -16.03 -20.45
N ASN A 100 6.14 -16.37 -21.37
CA ASN A 100 6.97 -17.56 -21.26
C ASN A 100 7.92 -17.50 -20.05
N ALA A 101 8.47 -16.33 -19.75
CA ALA A 101 9.29 -16.12 -18.55
C ALA A 101 8.47 -16.24 -17.26
N ILE A 102 7.27 -15.64 -17.21
CA ILE A 102 6.37 -15.65 -16.03
C ILE A 102 5.86 -17.07 -15.75
N LYS A 103 5.57 -17.86 -16.78
CA LYS A 103 4.98 -19.20 -16.65
C LYS A 103 5.77 -20.12 -15.70
N ASN A 104 7.10 -20.00 -15.68
CA ASN A 104 7.96 -20.84 -14.87
C ASN A 104 8.48 -20.13 -13.60
N ASP A 105 8.08 -18.87 -13.37
CA ASP A 105 8.49 -18.10 -12.21
C ASP A 105 7.50 -18.32 -11.05
N PRO A 106 7.93 -18.88 -9.90
CA PRO A 106 7.06 -19.05 -8.74
C PRO A 106 6.52 -17.72 -8.18
N ARG A 107 7.12 -16.60 -8.55
CA ARG A 107 6.70 -15.24 -8.16
C ARG A 107 5.90 -14.52 -9.24
N LEU A 108 5.56 -15.22 -10.33
CA LEU A 108 4.77 -14.70 -11.45
C LEU A 108 5.34 -13.39 -12.05
N GLY A 109 6.67 -13.29 -12.13
CA GLY A 109 7.37 -12.11 -12.68
C GLY A 109 7.54 -10.97 -11.69
N VAL A 110 6.97 -11.05 -10.48
CA VAL A 110 7.07 -9.99 -9.47
C VAL A 110 8.46 -10.00 -8.85
N GLU A 111 9.23 -8.95 -9.13
CA GLU A 111 10.57 -8.76 -8.58
C GLU A 111 10.54 -8.67 -7.05
N THR A 112 11.69 -8.80 -6.43
CA THR A 112 11.91 -8.33 -5.06
C THR A 112 12.48 -6.92 -5.10
N GLU A 113 12.31 -6.18 -4.02
CA GLU A 113 12.92 -4.87 -3.86
C GLU A 113 14.45 -4.98 -3.86
N LYS A 114 15.13 -4.07 -4.58
CA LYS A 114 16.60 -4.06 -4.65
C LYS A 114 17.22 -3.62 -3.34
N HIS A 115 16.50 -2.75 -2.61
CA HIS A 115 16.89 -2.23 -1.32
C HIS A 115 15.78 -2.51 -0.30
N PRO A 116 15.70 -3.74 0.25
CA PRO A 116 14.72 -4.08 1.27
C PRO A 116 14.77 -3.10 2.45
N GLN A 117 13.58 -2.77 2.95
CA GLN A 117 13.40 -1.88 4.10
C GLN A 117 12.68 -2.62 5.21
N ARG A 118 12.94 -2.22 6.44
CA ARG A 118 12.13 -2.65 7.59
C ARG A 118 10.89 -1.75 7.70
N ILE A 119 9.71 -2.35 7.58
CA ILE A 119 8.43 -1.65 7.56
C ILE A 119 7.58 -2.14 8.72
N VAL A 120 7.09 -1.22 9.54
CA VAL A 120 6.19 -1.52 10.65
C VAL A 120 4.76 -1.25 10.21
N ILE A 121 3.87 -2.22 10.39
CA ILE A 121 2.43 -2.07 10.12
C ILE A 121 1.68 -2.34 11.41
N ASP A 122 1.03 -1.30 11.92
CA ASP A 122 0.10 -1.39 13.04
C ASP A 122 -1.34 -1.52 12.51
N PHE A 123 -2.01 -2.61 12.87
CA PHE A 123 -3.36 -2.90 12.40
C PHE A 123 -4.11 -3.81 13.38
N SER A 124 -5.41 -3.98 13.13
CA SER A 124 -6.37 -4.64 14.04
C SER A 124 -6.67 -3.81 15.30
N SER A 125 -5.71 -3.73 16.22
CA SER A 125 -5.69 -2.90 17.43
C SER A 125 -7.01 -2.83 18.20
N PRO A 126 -7.64 -3.97 18.54
CA PRO A 126 -8.86 -3.99 19.35
C PRO A 126 -8.57 -3.59 20.80
N ASN A 127 -9.58 -3.01 21.45
CA ASN A 127 -9.53 -2.74 22.88
C ASN A 127 -9.83 -4.01 23.68
N ILE A 128 -8.96 -4.36 24.63
CA ILE A 128 -9.19 -5.52 25.50
C ILE A 128 -10.45 -5.29 26.36
N ALA A 129 -11.19 -6.37 26.59
CA ALA A 129 -12.48 -6.40 27.32
C ALA A 129 -13.63 -5.61 26.67
N LYS A 130 -13.46 -5.13 25.43
CA LYS A 130 -14.56 -4.66 24.58
C LYS A 130 -14.77 -5.63 23.41
N GLU A 131 -16.00 -5.69 22.91
CA GLU A 131 -16.30 -6.50 21.72
C GLU A 131 -15.54 -6.00 20.49
N MET A 132 -14.93 -6.93 19.75
CA MET A 132 -14.33 -6.64 18.46
C MET A 132 -15.44 -6.41 17.43
N HIS A 133 -15.59 -5.17 16.96
CA HIS A 133 -16.55 -4.81 15.91
C HIS A 133 -15.95 -4.77 14.50
N VAL A 134 -16.82 -4.61 13.49
CA VAL A 134 -16.47 -4.56 12.05
C VAL A 134 -15.39 -3.53 11.69
N GLY A 135 -15.30 -2.43 12.44
CA GLY A 135 -14.20 -1.46 12.30
C GLY A 135 -12.80 -2.07 12.51
N HIS A 136 -12.62 -2.92 13.54
CA HIS A 136 -11.36 -3.63 13.76
C HIS A 136 -11.13 -4.68 12.67
N LEU A 137 -12.18 -5.40 12.25
CA LEU A 137 -12.08 -6.39 11.17
C LEU A 137 -11.57 -5.77 9.87
N ARG A 138 -12.08 -4.59 9.51
CA ARG A 138 -11.60 -3.84 8.33
C ARG A 138 -10.10 -3.53 8.45
N SER A 139 -9.66 -3.04 9.60
CA SER A 139 -8.23 -2.79 9.87
C SER A 139 -7.41 -4.07 9.78
N THR A 140 -7.89 -5.16 10.40
CA THR A 140 -7.26 -6.48 10.35
C THR A 140 -7.01 -6.94 8.91
N ILE A 141 -8.04 -6.90 8.06
CA ILE A 141 -7.96 -7.38 6.68
C ILE A 141 -7.04 -6.49 5.84
N ILE A 142 -7.22 -5.16 5.90
CA ILE A 142 -6.42 -4.23 5.10
C ILE A 142 -4.94 -4.30 5.51
N GLY A 143 -4.65 -4.29 6.81
CA GLY A 143 -3.28 -4.37 7.32
C GLY A 143 -2.60 -5.68 6.95
N ASP A 144 -3.30 -6.81 7.06
CA ASP A 144 -2.76 -8.12 6.65
C ASP A 144 -2.48 -8.17 5.14
N CYS A 145 -3.39 -7.64 4.30
CA CYS A 145 -3.18 -7.56 2.86
C CYS A 145 -1.95 -6.70 2.51
N ILE A 146 -1.79 -5.53 3.13
CA ILE A 146 -0.63 -4.66 2.90
C ILE A 146 0.67 -5.36 3.34
N ALA A 147 0.66 -6.01 4.51
CA ALA A 147 1.81 -6.75 5.01
C ALA A 147 2.24 -7.86 4.03
N ARG A 148 1.29 -8.66 3.54
CA ARG A 148 1.55 -9.70 2.53
C ARG A 148 2.12 -9.14 1.24
N ILE A 149 1.61 -8.01 0.75
CA ILE A 149 2.10 -7.38 -0.48
C ILE A 149 3.56 -6.94 -0.31
N LEU A 150 3.89 -6.30 0.83
CA LEU A 150 5.25 -5.81 1.09
C LEU A 150 6.24 -6.95 1.37
N GLU A 151 5.84 -7.98 2.12
CA GLU A 151 6.63 -9.20 2.32
C GLU A 151 6.88 -9.90 0.98
N PHE A 152 5.84 -10.02 0.14
CA PHE A 152 5.98 -10.61 -1.18
C PHE A 152 6.94 -9.79 -2.06
N ARG A 153 6.94 -8.46 -1.93
CA ARG A 153 7.93 -7.55 -2.53
C ARG A 153 9.32 -7.64 -1.90
N GLY A 154 9.53 -8.41 -0.84
CA GLY A 154 10.84 -8.68 -0.24
C GLY A 154 11.24 -7.73 0.88
N HIS A 155 10.32 -6.94 1.43
CA HIS A 155 10.58 -6.11 2.62
C HIS A 155 10.54 -6.94 3.91
N ASP A 156 11.25 -6.48 4.94
CA ASP A 156 11.13 -7.01 6.30
C ASP A 156 9.94 -6.32 7.00
N VAL A 157 8.84 -7.04 7.19
CA VAL A 157 7.60 -6.46 7.73
C VAL A 157 7.40 -6.87 9.18
N LEU A 158 7.38 -5.89 10.08
CA LEU A 158 6.97 -6.06 11.47
C LEU A 158 5.49 -5.74 11.61
N ARG A 159 4.69 -6.79 11.80
CA ARG A 159 3.26 -6.70 12.05
C ARG A 159 3.00 -6.45 13.54
N LEU A 160 2.44 -5.29 13.88
CA LEU A 160 2.08 -4.93 15.24
C LEU A 160 0.57 -4.91 15.43
N ASN A 161 0.15 -5.42 16.58
CA ASN A 161 -1.21 -5.30 17.06
C ASN A 161 -1.17 -4.42 18.31
N HIS A 162 -1.42 -3.12 18.15
CA HIS A 162 -1.40 -2.16 19.23
C HIS A 162 -2.71 -2.21 20.02
N VAL A 163 -2.87 -3.30 20.77
CA VAL A 163 -4.07 -3.59 21.54
C VAL A 163 -4.32 -2.51 22.60
N GLY A 164 -5.58 -2.18 22.83
CA GLY A 164 -5.99 -1.25 23.89
C GLY A 164 -6.00 -1.93 25.26
N ASP A 165 -4.82 -2.21 25.80
CA ASP A 165 -4.58 -2.93 27.07
C ASP A 165 -4.22 -2.01 28.25
N TRP A 166 -4.08 -0.70 28.02
CA TRP A 166 -3.65 0.27 29.03
C TRP A 166 -4.68 1.36 29.36
N GLY A 167 -5.97 0.99 29.39
CA GLY A 167 -7.06 1.94 29.65
C GLY A 167 -7.65 1.85 31.06
N THR A 168 -8.34 2.92 31.50
CA THR A 168 -9.02 2.97 32.82
C THR A 168 -10.10 1.90 33.04
N GLN A 169 -10.49 1.16 31.99
CA GLN A 169 -11.35 -0.02 32.11
C GLN A 169 -10.70 -1.13 32.95
N PHE A 170 -9.37 -1.24 32.96
CA PHE A 170 -8.67 -2.27 33.72
C PHE A 170 -8.76 -2.04 35.23
N GLY A 171 -8.65 -0.79 35.71
CA GLY A 171 -8.83 -0.50 37.14
C GLY A 171 -10.22 -0.93 37.66
N MET A 172 -11.26 -0.68 36.86
CA MET A 172 -12.62 -1.15 37.15
C MET A 172 -12.74 -2.68 37.15
N LEU A 173 -12.15 -3.36 36.16
CA LEU A 173 -12.16 -4.82 36.05
C LEU A 173 -11.41 -5.49 37.22
N ILE A 174 -10.22 -4.98 37.55
CA ILE A 174 -9.39 -5.48 38.64
C ILE A 174 -10.12 -5.30 39.98
N ALA A 175 -10.67 -4.11 40.24
CA ALA A 175 -11.44 -3.86 41.47
C ALA A 175 -12.63 -4.83 41.58
N TYR A 176 -13.33 -5.10 40.48
CA TYR A 176 -14.45 -6.04 40.47
C TYR A 176 -14.00 -7.48 40.73
N LEU A 177 -12.89 -7.91 40.12
CA LEU A 177 -12.32 -9.24 40.37
C LEU A 177 -11.92 -9.42 41.84
N ARG A 178 -11.30 -8.40 42.47
CA ARG A 178 -10.91 -8.50 43.89
C ARG A 178 -12.08 -8.70 44.84
N GLU A 179 -13.22 -8.09 44.56
CA GLU A 179 -14.41 -8.20 45.43
C GLU A 179 -15.27 -9.42 45.09
N ALA A 180 -15.49 -9.70 43.81
CA ALA A 180 -16.39 -10.77 43.37
C ALA A 180 -15.74 -12.16 43.35
N TYR A 181 -14.41 -12.22 43.18
CA TYR A 181 -13.64 -13.46 43.01
C TYR A 181 -12.27 -13.35 43.71
N PRO A 182 -12.20 -13.16 45.04
CA PRO A 182 -10.95 -12.96 45.76
C PRO A 182 -9.95 -14.13 45.58
N GLU A 183 -10.45 -15.35 45.42
CA GLU A 183 -9.66 -16.55 45.13
C GLU A 183 -8.92 -16.50 43.78
N ALA A 184 -9.44 -15.75 42.80
CA ALA A 184 -8.80 -15.57 41.50
C ALA A 184 -7.49 -14.75 41.56
N LEU A 185 -7.22 -14.09 42.70
CA LEU A 185 -5.98 -13.34 42.92
C LEU A 185 -4.83 -14.20 43.43
N THR A 186 -5.14 -15.32 44.06
CA THR A 186 -4.16 -16.17 44.76
C THR A 186 -3.99 -17.53 44.10
N THR A 187 -4.97 -17.95 43.30
CA THR A 187 -5.00 -19.25 42.64
C THR A 187 -5.13 -19.07 41.14
N GLN A 188 -4.12 -19.54 40.40
CA GLN A 188 -4.13 -19.55 38.94
C GLN A 188 -5.28 -20.45 38.45
N ASP A 189 -6.01 -20.01 37.41
CA ASP A 189 -7.16 -20.70 36.81
C ASP A 189 -8.37 -20.94 37.74
N ALA A 190 -8.42 -20.30 38.92
CA ALA A 190 -9.59 -20.41 39.83
C ALA A 190 -10.87 -19.78 39.26
N LEU A 191 -10.78 -19.02 38.18
CA LEU A 191 -11.89 -18.40 37.50
C LEU A 191 -11.86 -18.72 36.01
N ASP A 192 -12.86 -19.46 35.53
CA ASP A 192 -13.15 -19.55 34.11
C ASP A 192 -13.80 -18.24 33.64
N LEU A 193 -12.97 -17.38 33.07
CA LEU A 193 -13.33 -16.09 32.48
C LEU A 193 -14.01 -16.28 31.12
N GLY A 194 -15.01 -17.16 31.02
CA GLY A 194 -15.57 -17.60 29.74
C GLY A 194 -15.91 -16.46 28.76
N ASP A 195 -16.60 -15.41 29.22
CA ASP A 195 -16.87 -14.20 28.43
C ASP A 195 -16.41 -12.92 29.14
N LEU A 196 -15.25 -12.40 28.70
CA LEU A 196 -14.66 -11.13 29.13
C LEU A 196 -15.63 -9.94 28.95
N VAL A 197 -16.51 -9.97 27.96
CA VAL A 197 -17.50 -8.91 27.73
C VAL A 197 -18.56 -8.95 28.83
N THR A 198 -19.01 -10.14 29.20
CA THR A 198 -19.93 -10.31 30.33
C THR A 198 -19.31 -9.85 31.64
N LEU A 199 -18.04 -10.18 31.91
CA LEU A 199 -17.31 -9.66 33.06
C LEU A 199 -17.25 -8.12 33.03
N TYR A 200 -16.90 -7.54 31.88
CA TYR A 200 -16.85 -6.09 31.70
C TYR A 200 -18.20 -5.42 31.97
N ARG A 201 -19.31 -6.00 31.48
CA ARG A 201 -20.67 -5.49 31.74
C ARG A 201 -21.02 -5.56 33.24
N LYS A 202 -20.67 -6.63 33.93
CA LYS A 202 -20.87 -6.78 35.40
C LYS A 202 -20.05 -5.74 36.18
N ALA A 203 -18.76 -5.61 35.87
CA ALA A 203 -17.86 -4.64 36.50
C ALA A 203 -18.33 -3.20 36.26
N LYS A 204 -18.79 -2.88 35.05
CA LYS A 204 -19.35 -1.56 34.70
C LYS A 204 -20.60 -1.24 35.51
N LYS A 205 -21.52 -2.20 35.66
CA LYS A 205 -22.72 -2.03 36.49
C LYS A 205 -22.36 -1.79 37.95
N ALA A 206 -21.44 -2.59 38.51
CA ALA A 206 -20.97 -2.42 39.89
C ALA A 206 -20.32 -1.04 40.12
N SER A 207 -19.51 -0.57 39.16
CA SER A 207 -18.86 0.73 39.24
C SER A 207 -19.82 1.92 39.13
N SER A 208 -20.85 1.82 38.30
CA SER A 208 -21.87 2.89 38.19
C SER A 208 -22.77 2.99 39.43
N SER A 209 -22.93 1.91 40.19
CA SER A 209 -23.81 1.87 41.37
C SER A 209 -23.09 2.15 42.70
N SER A 210 -21.76 2.28 42.73
CA SER A 210 -20.99 2.46 43.96
C SER A 210 -19.90 3.53 43.83
N LYS A 211 -20.00 4.60 44.65
CA LYS A 211 -18.96 5.64 44.75
C LYS A 211 -17.60 5.07 45.18
N ARG A 212 -17.60 4.00 45.99
CA ARG A 212 -16.39 3.28 46.41
C ARG A 212 -15.69 2.62 45.22
N PHE A 213 -16.43 1.93 44.35
CA PHE A 213 -15.88 1.34 43.13
C PHE A 213 -15.37 2.38 42.13
N LEU A 214 -16.08 3.51 42.02
CA LEU A 214 -15.66 4.60 41.13
C LEU A 214 -14.32 5.21 41.56
N ALA A 215 -14.06 5.29 42.88
CA ALA A 215 -12.76 5.73 43.41
C ALA A 215 -11.66 4.67 43.19
N LEU A 216 -12.01 3.38 43.29
CA LEU A 216 -11.09 2.27 43.03
C LEU A 216 -10.62 2.19 41.58
N ARG A 217 -11.41 2.70 40.63
CA ARG A 217 -11.07 2.74 39.20
C ARG A 217 -9.76 3.49 38.87
N TYR A 218 -9.37 4.46 39.70
CA TYR A 218 -8.20 5.32 39.48
C TYR A 218 -7.05 5.06 40.46
N SER A 219 -7.17 4.05 41.32
CA SER A 219 -6.19 3.76 42.38
C SER A 219 -5.47 2.42 42.19
N VAL A 220 -5.53 1.87 40.98
CA VAL A 220 -4.78 0.68 40.54
C VAL A 220 -3.66 1.11 39.62
#